data_AF-A0A915V8C8-F1
#
_entry.id   AF-A0A915V8C8-F1
#
_cell.length_a   1.000
_cell.length_b   1.000
_cell.length_c   1.000
_cell.angle_alpha   90.00
_cell.angle_beta   90.00
_cell.angle_gamma   90.00
#
_symmetry.space_group_name_H-M   'P 1'
#
loop_
_entity.id
_entity.type
_entity.pdbx_description
1 polymer ?
#
loop_
_entity_poly.entity_id
_entity_poly.type
_entity_poly.pdbx_seq_one_letter_code
_entity_poly.pdbx_strand_id
1 'polypeptide(L)'
;MRRAASRPVHTAQWALIGGVVLPALLVVLVACADQAGQDTTARLPTTISGVVVNANGPVAGAIVQVQGTQNQTTTDARGVFTLHGQGLGVPHAVTVTAWVEGHYIGWTQLDPRQPIPEAGVAITLRPLFDGDNHEYTWFSEEGVHGSASCGLCHREYAEWQADAHSRAAVNPRFISMFRGTDLNGRRGQPTRFASDGKSVRPPDPALPDTGPGFRLDNPDRAGTCATCHTPMAARIPTTNSCAWSGCHATTTADNAEAVGVKPSIRGVTPVGIEGIGLEGIGCEFCHKIREVILEPGTGLPHSDMPGILSLRLARPHGDHQVFFGTLTDVSRERDSYLPLQAQSEFCAACHFGVFGGVVSNMKMTGGTVIYNSYGEWLNSPYSQVGSSLYRTCQDCHMPIKDTPHSVFPQRGGVARHYPVYNDHTMLGPSNEAFLRSAVTMTSAATIEGQVVRVQVSLTNTGAGHAVPTDAPMRSVMLVVEAMDASGRNVPLKHGPTLPDWAGDYAGRPGKAFARVLRDNWSGEIPATAFWRPTTEVADTRLFPFVADTTAYAFDWPVGVGGKVKVTLVYRRAFQKLAQQKGWNDPDILMATSEILIRW
;
A
#
# COMPACT_ATOMS: atom_id res chain seq x y z
N MET A 1 -34.69 -50.90 38.15
CA MET A 1 -33.55 -51.46 38.90
C MET A 1 -32.54 -50.33 39.12
N ARG A 2 -32.58 -49.68 40.29
CA ARG A 2 -31.59 -49.73 41.40
C ARG A 2 -30.18 -49.26 40.97
N ARG A 3 -29.75 -48.04 41.30
CA ARG A 3 -29.25 -47.46 42.58
C ARG A 3 -27.80 -47.85 42.95
N ALA A 4 -26.96 -46.81 42.96
CA ALA A 4 -26.18 -46.28 44.11
C ALA A 4 -24.84 -46.90 44.57
N ALA A 5 -24.01 -45.96 45.08
CA ALA A 5 -23.09 -46.04 46.24
C ALA A 5 -21.72 -46.72 46.04
N SER A 6 -20.66 -46.47 46.82
CA SER A 6 -20.05 -45.30 47.50
C SER A 6 -18.93 -45.86 48.40
N ARG A 7 -17.71 -45.26 48.36
CA ARG A 7 -16.61 -45.29 49.37
C ARG A 7 -16.02 -46.69 49.76
N PRO A 8 -14.77 -46.74 50.30
CA PRO A 8 -14.53 -46.44 51.71
C PRO A 8 -13.31 -45.55 52.03
N VAL A 9 -13.38 -45.04 53.26
CA VAL A 9 -12.37 -44.36 54.09
C VAL A 9 -11.72 -45.42 54.98
N HIS A 10 -10.47 -45.23 55.43
CA HIS A 10 -9.88 -45.69 56.71
C HIS A 10 -8.38 -45.29 56.70
N THR A 11 -7.66 -44.92 57.77
CA THR A 11 -7.89 -44.31 59.09
C THR A 11 -6.48 -43.96 59.60
N ALA A 12 -6.35 -42.89 60.38
CA ALA A 12 -5.12 -42.51 61.08
C ALA A 12 -4.89 -43.36 62.34
N GLN A 13 -3.62 -43.52 62.75
CA GLN A 13 -3.24 -43.83 64.13
C GLN A 13 -1.93 -43.14 64.54
N TRP A 14 -1.94 -42.64 65.78
CA TRP A 14 -0.97 -41.84 66.53
C TRP A 14 0.08 -42.80 67.18
N ALA A 15 1.22 -42.43 67.81
CA ALA A 15 1.60 -41.26 68.60
C ALA A 15 3.12 -41.31 69.01
N LEU A 16 3.69 -40.12 69.33
CA LEU A 16 4.67 -39.76 70.40
C LEU A 16 6.07 -40.48 70.44
N ILE A 17 7.23 -39.88 70.80
CA ILE A 17 7.65 -39.03 71.95
C ILE A 17 9.04 -38.38 71.65
N GLY A 18 9.27 -37.15 72.17
CA GLY A 18 10.58 -36.63 72.65
C GLY A 18 11.48 -35.98 71.58
N GLY A 19 11.85 -34.70 71.61
CA GLY A 19 12.13 -33.79 72.72
C GLY A 19 13.64 -33.54 72.79
N VAL A 20 14.16 -32.46 72.20
CA VAL A 20 15.39 -31.74 72.63
C VAL A 20 15.33 -30.29 72.13
N VAL A 21 15.64 -29.39 73.06
CA VAL A 21 15.73 -27.93 72.97
C VAL A 21 17.11 -27.51 72.39
N LEU A 22 17.11 -26.36 71.68
CA LEU A 22 18.20 -25.45 71.22
C LEU A 22 19.65 -25.65 71.75
N PRO A 23 20.72 -25.24 71.03
CA PRO A 23 20.78 -24.01 70.21
C PRO A 23 21.58 -24.06 68.89
N ALA A 24 21.08 -23.40 67.84
CA ALA A 24 21.91 -23.02 66.68
C ALA A 24 21.66 -21.54 66.35
N LEU A 25 21.96 -20.68 67.33
CA LEU A 25 21.99 -19.24 67.21
C LEU A 25 23.40 -18.81 66.80
N LEU A 26 23.90 -19.26 65.63
CA LEU A 26 25.20 -18.80 65.10
C LEU A 26 25.43 -19.06 63.60
N VAL A 27 24.41 -19.01 62.74
CA VAL A 27 24.57 -19.04 61.26
C VAL A 27 23.62 -18.08 60.54
N VAL A 28 23.54 -16.82 61.00
CA VAL A 28 22.81 -15.73 60.30
C VAL A 28 23.73 -14.53 59.99
N LEU A 29 25.06 -14.70 60.04
CA LEU A 29 26.02 -13.61 59.75
C LEU A 29 26.98 -13.89 58.59
N VAL A 30 26.63 -14.76 57.64
CA VAL A 30 27.42 -14.95 56.40
C VAL A 30 26.59 -14.86 55.11
N ALA A 31 25.30 -14.51 55.18
CA ALA A 31 24.45 -14.29 54.00
C ALA A 31 24.15 -12.80 53.71
N CYS A 32 24.94 -11.88 54.28
CA CYS A 32 24.82 -10.44 54.05
C CYS A 32 26.21 -9.82 53.86
N ALA A 33 26.98 -10.31 52.88
CA ALA A 33 28.24 -9.67 52.48
C ALA A 33 28.49 -9.61 50.96
N ASP A 34 27.66 -10.26 50.12
CA ASP A 34 27.80 -10.21 48.65
C ASP A 34 26.75 -9.32 47.94
N GLN A 35 26.05 -8.46 48.69
CA GLN A 35 25.25 -7.36 48.10
C GLN A 35 25.80 -5.97 48.48
N ALA A 36 27.01 -5.89 49.01
CA ALA A 36 27.71 -4.63 49.19
C ALA A 36 28.49 -4.29 47.91
N GLY A 37 27.91 -3.48 47.02
CA GLY A 37 28.67 -2.87 45.92
C GLY A 37 27.97 -2.69 44.57
N GLN A 38 26.63 -2.70 44.47
CA GLN A 38 26.03 -2.05 43.31
C GLN A 38 26.08 -0.54 43.53
N ASP A 39 27.07 0.11 42.94
CA ASP A 39 27.16 1.57 42.90
C ASP A 39 25.94 2.12 42.14
N THR A 40 24.95 2.57 42.89
CA THR A 40 23.72 3.18 42.36
C THR A 40 23.94 4.61 41.86
N THR A 41 25.17 5.13 41.96
CA THR A 41 25.55 6.47 41.49
C THR A 41 26.23 6.48 40.12
N ALA A 42 26.66 5.31 39.63
CA ALA A 42 27.34 5.17 38.35
C ALA A 42 26.46 5.69 37.20
N ARG A 43 27.03 6.57 36.38
CA ARG A 43 26.38 7.19 35.22
C ARG A 43 27.29 7.09 34.02
N LEU A 44 26.69 6.93 32.85
CA LEU A 44 27.43 7.08 31.60
C LEU A 44 27.96 8.52 31.50
N PRO A 45 29.12 8.73 30.88
CA PRO A 45 29.60 10.05 30.51
C PRO A 45 28.56 10.81 29.70
N THR A 46 28.53 12.14 29.80
CA THR A 46 27.71 13.00 28.95
C THR A 46 28.27 13.17 27.54
N THR A 47 29.48 12.63 27.30
CA THR A 47 30.17 12.63 26.01
C THR A 47 30.76 11.24 25.78
N ILE A 48 30.50 10.67 24.61
CA ILE A 48 31.05 9.37 24.21
C ILE A 48 31.71 9.54 22.84
N SER A 49 32.89 8.97 22.68
CA SER A 49 33.58 8.89 21.39
C SER A 49 33.88 7.44 21.03
N GLY A 50 34.08 7.20 19.75
CA GLY A 50 34.31 5.86 19.26
C GLY A 50 34.69 5.82 17.80
N VAL A 51 34.74 4.60 17.26
CA VAL A 51 35.02 4.33 15.85
C VAL A 51 33.97 3.40 15.27
N VAL A 52 33.54 3.66 14.05
CA VAL A 52 32.76 2.74 13.23
C VAL A 52 33.69 2.06 12.23
N VAL A 53 33.62 0.73 12.19
CA VAL A 53 34.46 -0.10 11.31
C VAL A 53 33.60 -1.11 10.56
N ASN A 54 34.09 -1.61 9.43
CA ASN A 54 33.59 -2.80 8.77
C ASN A 54 34.76 -3.73 8.43
N ALA A 55 34.51 -4.78 7.65
CA ALA A 55 35.55 -5.73 7.25
C ALA A 55 36.72 -5.10 6.47
N ASN A 56 36.54 -3.93 5.87
CA ASN A 56 37.54 -3.21 5.07
C ASN A 56 38.27 -2.11 5.86
N GLY A 57 37.93 -1.90 7.13
CA GLY A 57 38.55 -0.87 7.99
C GLY A 57 37.55 0.20 8.46
N PRO A 58 38.03 1.42 8.79
CA PRO A 58 37.16 2.48 9.28
C PRO A 58 36.14 2.97 8.25
N VAL A 59 34.95 3.32 8.72
CA VAL A 59 33.81 3.72 7.87
C VAL A 59 33.53 5.21 8.03
N ALA A 60 33.79 5.98 6.99
CA ALA A 60 33.47 7.41 6.94
C ALA A 60 31.99 7.66 6.60
N GLY A 61 31.42 8.75 7.12
CA GLY A 61 30.04 9.17 6.81
C GLY A 61 28.95 8.27 7.40
N ALA A 62 29.29 7.34 8.30
CA ALA A 62 28.31 6.55 9.01
C ALA A 62 27.51 7.44 9.97
N ILE A 63 26.20 7.32 9.93
CA ILE A 63 25.27 7.96 10.86
C ILE A 63 25.35 7.20 12.17
N VAL A 64 25.72 7.88 13.26
CA VAL A 64 25.80 7.30 14.61
C VAL A 64 24.78 7.97 15.52
N GLN A 65 23.97 7.20 16.25
CA GLN A 65 22.84 7.74 17.00
C GLN A 65 22.64 7.05 18.35
N VAL A 66 22.25 7.84 19.37
CA VAL A 66 21.77 7.32 20.65
C VAL A 66 20.31 6.88 20.49
N GLN A 67 20.05 5.59 20.71
CA GLN A 67 18.73 4.98 20.55
C GLN A 67 17.65 5.71 21.35
N GLY A 68 16.50 5.95 20.72
CA GLY A 68 15.37 6.65 21.33
C GLY A 68 15.40 8.18 21.20
N THR A 69 16.48 8.76 20.67
CA THR A 69 16.73 10.22 20.73
C THR A 69 17.13 10.82 19.37
N GLN A 70 17.11 12.15 19.24
CA GLN A 70 17.67 12.86 18.07
C GLN A 70 19.20 13.04 18.14
N ASN A 71 19.85 12.54 19.20
CA ASN A 71 21.28 12.73 19.38
C ASN A 71 22.04 11.88 18.35
N GLN A 72 22.46 12.55 17.28
CA GLN A 72 23.05 11.93 16.10
C GLN A 72 24.28 12.71 15.65
N THR A 73 25.27 12.00 15.11
CA THR A 73 26.48 12.56 14.50
C THR A 73 26.86 11.73 13.27
N THR A 74 27.90 12.14 12.55
CA THR A 74 28.49 11.37 11.44
C THR A 74 29.96 11.12 11.68
N THR A 75 30.46 9.98 11.20
CA THR A 75 31.89 9.63 11.34
C THR A 75 32.79 10.41 10.38
N ASP A 76 34.00 10.74 10.84
CA ASP A 76 35.05 11.33 10.01
C ASP A 76 35.71 10.30 9.05
N ALA A 77 36.70 10.73 8.27
CA ALA A 77 37.44 9.88 7.34
C ALA A 77 38.17 8.68 7.99
N ARG A 78 38.38 8.73 9.31
CA ARG A 78 38.99 7.65 10.12
C ARG A 78 37.93 6.85 10.86
N GLY A 79 36.65 7.00 10.52
CA GLY A 79 35.52 6.34 11.16
C GLY A 79 35.21 6.85 12.56
N VAL A 80 35.85 7.95 13.02
CA VAL A 80 35.71 8.44 14.38
C VAL A 80 34.44 9.26 14.53
N PHE A 81 33.71 9.05 15.62
CA PHE A 81 32.55 9.85 16.01
C PHE A 81 32.65 10.36 17.44
N THR A 82 31.91 11.43 17.73
CA THR A 82 31.65 11.91 19.09
C THR A 82 30.20 12.32 19.23
N LEU A 83 29.54 11.84 20.29
CA LEU A 83 28.18 12.16 20.69
C LEU A 83 28.19 12.91 22.03
N HIS A 84 27.28 13.87 22.20
CA HIS A 84 27.17 14.68 23.41
C HIS A 84 25.70 14.83 23.84
N GLY A 85 25.44 14.89 25.15
CA GLY A 85 24.15 15.38 25.65
C GLY A 85 23.03 14.35 25.68
N GLN A 86 21.97 14.56 24.90
CA GLN A 86 20.68 13.87 25.05
C GLN A 86 20.82 12.34 25.04
N GLY A 87 20.19 11.68 26.02
CA GLY A 87 20.26 10.22 26.18
C GLY A 87 21.54 9.71 26.85
N LEU A 88 22.52 10.58 27.11
CA LEU A 88 23.75 10.28 27.85
C LEU A 88 23.70 10.88 29.27
N GLY A 89 24.72 10.63 30.11
CA GLY A 89 24.68 11.11 31.51
C GLY A 89 23.73 10.33 32.42
N VAL A 90 23.17 9.23 31.93
CA VAL A 90 22.09 8.47 32.58
C VAL A 90 22.63 7.31 33.42
N PRO A 91 21.91 6.89 34.48
CA PRO A 91 22.31 5.79 35.35
C PRO A 91 21.84 4.41 34.85
N HIS A 92 21.46 4.29 33.58
CA HIS A 92 21.02 3.05 32.95
C HIS A 92 21.74 2.80 31.63
N ALA A 93 21.67 1.56 31.13
CA ALA A 93 22.34 1.19 29.90
C ALA A 93 21.77 1.94 28.69
N VAL A 94 22.64 2.31 27.76
CA VAL A 94 22.30 3.06 26.54
C VAL A 94 22.80 2.32 25.32
N THR A 95 21.95 2.20 24.31
CA THR A 95 22.34 1.65 23.01
C THR A 95 22.76 2.76 22.07
N VAL A 96 23.92 2.59 21.43
CA VAL A 96 24.40 3.46 20.35
C VAL A 96 24.41 2.64 19.06
N THR A 97 23.76 3.16 18.02
CA THR A 97 23.71 2.53 16.70
C THR A 97 24.60 3.27 15.71
N ALA A 98 25.02 2.57 14.66
CA ALA A 98 25.68 3.16 13.50
C ALA A 98 25.13 2.53 12.21
N TRP A 99 25.02 3.33 11.16
CA TRP A 99 24.58 2.87 9.85
C TRP A 99 25.26 3.66 8.72
N VAL A 100 25.56 2.97 7.63
CA VAL A 100 25.92 3.57 6.34
C VAL A 100 25.23 2.74 5.25
N GLU A 101 25.01 3.34 4.07
CA GLU A 101 24.39 2.66 2.95
C GLU A 101 25.08 1.31 2.63
N GLY A 102 24.26 0.32 2.28
CA GLY A 102 24.74 -1.04 1.98
C GLY A 102 25.08 -1.89 3.20
N HIS A 103 24.80 -1.44 4.43
CA HIS A 103 25.10 -2.19 5.66
C HIS A 103 23.86 -2.37 6.54
N TYR A 104 23.87 -3.43 7.35
CA TYR A 104 22.98 -3.57 8.50
C TYR A 104 23.26 -2.47 9.54
N ILE A 105 22.26 -2.14 10.35
CA ILE A 105 22.47 -1.26 11.50
C ILE A 105 23.34 -2.00 12.52
N GLY A 106 24.58 -1.53 12.71
CA GLY A 106 25.45 -1.98 13.78
C GLY A 106 25.07 -1.27 15.07
N TRP A 107 25.30 -1.90 16.21
CA TRP A 107 25.01 -1.28 17.49
C TRP A 107 25.90 -1.85 18.60
N THR A 108 25.94 -1.13 19.71
CA THR A 108 26.60 -1.53 20.94
C THR A 108 25.84 -0.98 22.14
N GLN A 109 25.91 -1.67 23.26
CA GLN A 109 25.26 -1.26 24.50
C GLN A 109 26.33 -0.84 25.52
N LEU A 110 26.11 0.33 26.11
CA LEU A 110 26.97 0.91 27.12
C LEU A 110 26.30 0.80 28.47
N ASP A 111 26.89 0.02 29.38
CA ASP A 111 26.43 -0.12 30.75
C ASP A 111 27.20 0.85 31.65
N PRO A 112 26.54 1.77 32.39
CA PRO A 112 27.21 2.68 33.33
C PRO A 112 28.04 1.97 34.40
N ARG A 113 27.79 0.68 34.65
CA ARG A 113 28.51 -0.13 35.63
C ARG A 113 29.76 -0.79 35.07
N GLN A 114 30.02 -0.65 33.77
CA GLN A 114 31.23 -1.16 33.13
C GLN A 114 32.14 -0.02 32.68
N PRO A 115 33.47 -0.19 32.79
CA PRO A 115 34.40 0.80 32.29
C PRO A 115 34.27 0.93 30.77
N ILE A 116 34.08 2.17 30.31
CA ILE A 116 34.17 2.49 28.88
C ILE A 116 35.65 2.48 28.50
N PRO A 117 36.07 1.77 27.45
CA PRO A 117 37.47 1.75 27.03
C PRO A 117 38.01 3.16 26.77
N GLU A 118 39.24 3.44 27.21
CA GLU A 118 39.91 4.73 26.93
C GLU A 118 40.04 5.00 25.43
N ALA A 119 40.20 3.94 24.63
CA ALA A 119 40.23 4.00 23.17
C ALA A 119 38.87 4.36 22.53
N GLY A 120 37.81 4.49 23.32
CA GLY A 120 36.45 4.75 22.86
C GLY A 120 35.69 3.47 22.50
N VAL A 121 34.46 3.66 22.06
CA VAL A 121 33.51 2.59 21.73
C VAL A 121 33.69 2.15 20.27
N ALA A 122 33.67 0.84 20.00
CA ALA A 122 33.68 0.33 18.62
C ALA A 122 32.30 -0.17 18.20
N ILE A 123 31.85 0.20 17.00
CA ILE A 123 30.65 -0.35 16.35
C ILE A 123 31.08 -0.98 15.02
N THR A 124 30.76 -2.26 14.82
CA THR A 124 31.09 -2.97 13.59
C THR A 124 29.86 -3.05 12.68
N LEU A 125 29.99 -2.60 11.44
CA LEU A 125 28.96 -2.72 10.41
C LEU A 125 29.18 -3.99 9.60
N ARG A 126 28.10 -4.74 9.40
CA ARG A 126 28.07 -5.89 8.49
C ARG A 126 27.46 -5.46 7.16
N PRO A 127 28.05 -5.85 6.01
CA PRO A 127 27.44 -5.56 4.72
C PRO A 127 26.09 -6.27 4.59
N LEU A 128 25.15 -5.63 3.90
CA LEU A 128 23.92 -6.29 3.45
C LEU A 128 24.28 -7.37 2.44
N PHE A 129 23.48 -8.44 2.41
CA PHE A 129 23.59 -9.39 1.31
C PHE A 129 23.05 -8.76 0.02
N ASP A 130 23.64 -9.13 -1.11
CA ASP A 130 23.32 -8.55 -2.42
C ASP A 130 22.38 -9.42 -3.28
N GLY A 131 21.95 -10.56 -2.74
CA GLY A 131 21.12 -11.55 -3.45
C GLY A 131 19.61 -11.36 -3.31
N ASP A 132 18.88 -11.98 -4.23
CA ASP A 132 17.42 -12.15 -4.19
C ASP A 132 17.06 -13.65 -4.27
N ASN A 133 16.83 -14.27 -3.12
CA ASN A 133 16.39 -15.66 -3.04
C ASN A 133 14.90 -15.77 -3.40
N HIS A 134 14.57 -16.04 -4.66
CA HIS A 134 13.19 -16.23 -5.08
C HIS A 134 12.52 -17.48 -4.51
N GLU A 135 13.29 -18.46 -4.05
CA GLU A 135 12.79 -19.67 -3.36
C GLU A 135 12.57 -19.45 -1.87
N TYR A 136 12.78 -18.22 -1.38
CA TYR A 136 12.63 -17.86 0.02
C TYR A 136 11.23 -18.18 0.54
N THR A 137 11.20 -18.92 1.64
CA THR A 137 9.98 -19.13 2.41
C THR A 137 9.83 -17.94 3.33
N TRP A 138 8.83 -17.12 3.06
CA TRP A 138 8.50 -15.90 3.81
C TRP A 138 8.58 -16.09 5.33
N PHE A 139 8.94 -15.02 6.02
CA PHE A 139 9.29 -14.97 7.42
C PHE A 139 8.21 -15.54 8.34
N SER A 140 8.71 -16.13 9.43
CA SER A 140 7.90 -16.62 10.54
C SER A 140 8.60 -16.31 11.86
N GLU A 141 7.82 -16.03 12.89
CA GLU A 141 8.29 -15.74 14.24
C GLU A 141 7.32 -16.42 15.22
N GLU A 142 7.84 -17.08 16.25
CA GLU A 142 7.05 -17.81 17.26
C GLU A 142 6.00 -18.79 16.67
N GLY A 143 6.28 -19.40 15.51
CA GLY A 143 5.36 -20.31 14.82
C GLY A 143 4.19 -19.63 14.08
N VAL A 144 4.19 -18.29 14.02
CA VAL A 144 3.25 -17.49 13.21
C VAL A 144 3.91 -17.14 11.88
N HIS A 145 3.16 -17.24 10.79
CA HIS A 145 3.66 -17.06 9.42
C HIS A 145 3.06 -15.82 8.75
N GLY A 146 3.76 -15.28 7.74
CA GLY A 146 3.27 -14.16 6.94
C GLY A 146 3.22 -12.86 7.75
N SER A 147 2.39 -11.91 7.32
CA SER A 147 2.26 -10.60 7.97
C SER A 147 1.79 -10.68 9.42
N ALA A 148 1.08 -11.75 9.79
CA ALA A 148 0.68 -12.01 11.18
C ALA A 148 1.86 -12.15 12.14
N SER A 149 3.02 -12.62 11.65
CA SER A 149 4.25 -12.70 12.44
C SER A 149 4.75 -11.31 12.86
N CYS A 150 4.60 -10.31 11.99
CA CYS A 150 4.93 -8.92 12.30
C CYS A 150 4.00 -8.39 13.42
N GLY A 151 2.72 -8.78 13.40
CA GLY A 151 1.72 -8.41 14.41
C GLY A 151 2.00 -8.91 15.83
N LEU A 152 2.94 -9.84 16.02
CA LEU A 152 3.41 -10.23 17.35
C LEU A 152 4.11 -9.08 18.08
N CYS A 153 4.77 -8.19 17.32
CA CYS A 153 5.59 -7.10 17.83
C CYS A 153 5.11 -5.72 17.38
N HIS A 154 4.53 -5.61 16.18
CA HIS A 154 4.18 -4.33 15.53
C HIS A 154 2.70 -4.01 15.63
N ARG A 155 2.40 -2.75 15.95
CA ARG A 155 1.02 -2.22 16.01
C ARG A 155 0.38 -2.12 14.62
N GLU A 156 1.21 -1.90 13.61
CA GLU A 156 0.84 -1.59 12.23
C GLU A 156 0.13 -2.77 11.55
N TYR A 157 0.25 -3.99 12.08
CA TYR A 157 -0.44 -5.16 11.52
C TYR A 157 -1.96 -4.99 11.45
N ALA A 158 -2.59 -4.43 12.49
CA ALA A 158 -4.02 -4.17 12.49
C ALA A 158 -4.43 -3.09 11.46
N GLU A 159 -3.56 -2.11 11.24
CA GLU A 159 -3.74 -1.06 10.23
C GLU A 159 -3.65 -1.65 8.82
N TRP A 160 -2.62 -2.47 8.55
CA TRP A 160 -2.44 -3.19 7.29
C TRP A 160 -3.58 -4.15 6.98
N GLN A 161 -4.15 -4.84 7.98
CA GLN A 161 -5.31 -5.72 7.76
C GLN A 161 -6.55 -4.97 7.24
N ALA A 162 -6.67 -3.67 7.53
CA ALA A 162 -7.74 -2.81 7.04
C ALA A 162 -7.44 -2.18 5.67
N ASP A 163 -6.18 -2.21 5.23
CA ASP A 163 -5.71 -1.66 3.97
C ASP A 163 -6.15 -2.49 2.74
N ALA A 164 -6.23 -1.85 1.58
CA ALA A 164 -6.57 -2.48 0.31
C ALA A 164 -5.44 -3.35 -0.28
N HIS A 165 -4.17 -3.08 0.03
CA HIS A 165 -3.04 -3.87 -0.47
C HIS A 165 -3.00 -5.26 0.18
N SER A 166 -3.34 -5.39 1.48
CA SER A 166 -3.53 -6.69 2.15
C SER A 166 -4.66 -7.54 1.56
N ARG A 167 -5.52 -6.91 0.74
CA ARG A 167 -6.65 -7.53 0.06
C ARG A 167 -6.43 -7.66 -1.45
N ALA A 168 -5.26 -7.30 -1.97
CA ALA A 168 -5.03 -7.22 -3.42
C ALA A 168 -5.24 -8.55 -4.15
N ALA A 169 -4.93 -9.68 -3.50
CA ALA A 169 -5.11 -11.03 -4.01
C ALA A 169 -6.56 -11.53 -3.94
N VAL A 170 -7.35 -11.02 -2.99
CA VAL A 170 -8.69 -11.51 -2.65
C VAL A 170 -9.83 -10.55 -3.01
N ASN A 171 -9.50 -9.42 -3.64
CA ASN A 171 -10.49 -8.43 -4.06
C ASN A 171 -11.48 -9.06 -5.07
N PRO A 172 -12.79 -9.11 -4.76
CA PRO A 172 -13.77 -9.78 -5.60
C PRO A 172 -13.92 -9.14 -6.99
N ARG A 173 -13.69 -7.82 -7.13
CA ARG A 173 -13.70 -7.15 -8.45
C ARG A 173 -12.54 -7.62 -9.31
N PHE A 174 -11.35 -7.66 -8.73
CA PHE A 174 -10.16 -8.13 -9.41
C PHE A 174 -10.33 -9.60 -9.83
N ILE A 175 -10.74 -10.47 -8.92
CA ILE A 175 -10.92 -11.90 -9.20
C ILE A 175 -11.97 -12.12 -10.30
N SER A 176 -13.11 -11.44 -10.24
CA SER A 176 -14.17 -11.57 -11.25
C SER A 176 -13.77 -11.02 -12.62
N MET A 177 -12.99 -9.94 -12.68
CA MET A 177 -12.38 -9.44 -13.92
C MET A 177 -11.32 -10.41 -14.46
N PHE A 178 -10.44 -10.95 -13.60
CA PHE A 178 -9.41 -11.86 -14.04
C PHE A 178 -9.99 -13.18 -14.57
N ARG A 179 -10.89 -13.81 -13.80
CA ARG A 179 -11.53 -15.08 -14.16
C ARG A 179 -12.54 -14.94 -15.29
N GLY A 180 -13.09 -13.75 -15.51
CA GLY A 180 -14.22 -13.55 -16.42
C GLY A 180 -15.50 -14.19 -15.90
N THR A 181 -15.77 -13.97 -14.62
CA THR A 181 -16.99 -14.41 -13.95
C THR A 181 -17.73 -13.20 -13.40
N ASP A 182 -18.97 -13.42 -12.95
CA ASP A 182 -19.60 -12.54 -11.96
C ASP A 182 -19.24 -12.96 -10.52
N LEU A 183 -19.80 -12.30 -9.51
CA LEU A 183 -19.61 -12.64 -8.10
C LEU A 183 -20.18 -14.01 -7.69
N ASN A 184 -21.14 -14.56 -8.45
CA ASN A 184 -21.72 -15.88 -8.23
C ASN A 184 -20.90 -17.00 -8.91
N GLY A 185 -19.78 -16.65 -9.56
CA GLY A 185 -18.93 -17.60 -10.27
C GLY A 185 -19.48 -18.03 -11.63
N ARG A 186 -20.57 -17.43 -12.13
CA ARG A 186 -21.06 -17.69 -13.49
C ARG A 186 -20.02 -17.17 -14.48
N ARG A 187 -19.51 -18.04 -15.34
CA ARG A 187 -18.51 -17.69 -16.34
C ARG A 187 -19.14 -17.00 -17.54
N GLY A 188 -18.48 -15.96 -18.04
CA GLY A 188 -18.85 -15.28 -19.27
C GLY A 188 -18.50 -16.10 -20.52
N GLN A 189 -18.83 -15.55 -21.68
CA GLN A 189 -18.57 -16.18 -22.96
C GLN A 189 -17.09 -15.98 -23.35
N PRO A 190 -16.37 -17.03 -23.82
CA PRO A 190 -15.05 -16.86 -24.40
C PRO A 190 -15.07 -15.88 -25.56
N THR A 191 -14.01 -15.09 -25.71
CA THR A 191 -13.90 -14.13 -26.80
C THR A 191 -13.75 -14.83 -28.13
N ARG A 192 -14.59 -14.44 -29.11
CA ARG A 192 -14.60 -15.01 -30.46
C ARG A 192 -14.11 -13.96 -31.44
N PHE A 193 -13.01 -14.22 -32.12
CA PHE A 193 -12.52 -13.30 -33.16
C PHE A 193 -13.35 -13.42 -34.44
N ALA A 194 -13.50 -12.29 -35.14
CA ALA A 194 -14.02 -12.25 -36.49
C ALA A 194 -12.99 -12.83 -37.48
N SER A 195 -13.41 -13.06 -38.72
CA SER A 195 -12.54 -13.61 -39.77
C SER A 195 -11.38 -12.70 -40.16
N ASP A 196 -11.43 -11.41 -39.77
CA ASP A 196 -10.34 -10.45 -39.97
C ASP A 196 -9.16 -10.64 -38.99
N GLY A 197 -9.32 -11.49 -37.97
CA GLY A 197 -8.34 -11.75 -36.93
C GLY A 197 -8.03 -10.54 -36.02
N LYS A 198 -8.80 -9.46 -36.14
CA LYS A 198 -8.54 -8.17 -35.46
C LYS A 198 -9.74 -7.71 -34.63
N SER A 199 -10.94 -7.99 -35.09
CA SER A 199 -12.18 -7.61 -34.41
C SER A 199 -12.74 -8.79 -33.62
N VAL A 200 -13.48 -8.52 -32.56
CA VAL A 200 -14.22 -9.55 -31.82
C VAL A 200 -15.70 -9.55 -32.22
N ARG A 201 -16.29 -10.74 -32.32
CA ARG A 201 -17.72 -10.91 -32.51
C ARG A 201 -18.46 -10.54 -31.22
N PRO A 202 -19.64 -9.91 -31.30
CA PRO A 202 -20.47 -9.68 -30.13
C PRO A 202 -20.75 -10.99 -29.34
N PRO A 203 -20.98 -10.88 -28.02
CA PRO A 203 -21.51 -11.98 -27.23
C PRO A 203 -22.82 -12.51 -27.83
N ASP A 204 -23.04 -13.82 -27.72
CA ASP A 204 -24.31 -14.44 -28.11
C ASP A 204 -25.40 -13.99 -27.13
N PRO A 205 -26.47 -13.32 -27.58
CA PRO A 205 -27.55 -12.87 -26.70
C PRO A 205 -28.29 -14.01 -26.00
N ALA A 206 -28.19 -15.24 -26.49
CA ALA A 206 -28.84 -16.41 -25.89
C ALA A 206 -28.05 -17.02 -24.71
N LEU A 207 -26.81 -16.58 -24.50
CA LEU A 207 -25.93 -17.10 -23.44
C LEU A 207 -25.65 -16.03 -22.37
N PRO A 208 -25.35 -16.42 -21.12
CA PRO A 208 -24.98 -15.47 -20.07
C PRO A 208 -23.80 -14.59 -20.47
N ASP A 209 -23.95 -13.27 -20.33
CA ASP A 209 -22.89 -12.29 -20.50
C ASP A 209 -22.50 -11.68 -19.14
N THR A 210 -21.35 -12.08 -18.61
CA THR A 210 -20.78 -11.49 -17.38
C THR A 210 -19.74 -10.42 -17.69
N GLY A 211 -19.76 -9.87 -18.90
CA GLY A 211 -18.88 -8.80 -19.34
C GLY A 211 -17.44 -9.27 -19.59
N PRO A 212 -16.48 -8.34 -19.71
CA PRO A 212 -15.10 -8.65 -20.05
C PRO A 212 -14.41 -9.50 -18.98
N GLY A 213 -13.43 -10.31 -19.39
CA GLY A 213 -12.58 -11.01 -18.46
C GLY A 213 -11.28 -11.50 -19.06
N PHE A 214 -10.18 -11.39 -18.31
CA PHE A 214 -8.85 -11.71 -18.83
C PHE A 214 -8.78 -13.17 -19.31
N ARG A 215 -9.28 -14.13 -18.53
CA ARG A 215 -9.33 -15.56 -18.89
C ARG A 215 -10.39 -15.93 -19.95
N LEU A 216 -11.27 -15.01 -20.33
CA LEU A 216 -12.15 -15.20 -21.51
C LEU A 216 -11.41 -14.90 -22.81
N ASP A 217 -10.44 -13.98 -22.75
CA ASP A 217 -9.57 -13.62 -23.87
C ASP A 217 -8.33 -14.52 -23.94
N ASN A 218 -7.83 -14.90 -22.77
CA ASN A 218 -6.56 -15.59 -22.58
C ASN A 218 -6.76 -16.83 -21.70
N PRO A 219 -7.50 -17.86 -22.17
CA PRO A 219 -7.83 -19.02 -21.35
C PRO A 219 -6.58 -19.69 -20.76
N ASP A 220 -5.52 -19.80 -21.57
CA ASP A 220 -4.30 -20.53 -21.23
C ASP A 220 -3.11 -19.62 -20.90
N ARG A 221 -3.33 -18.36 -20.50
CA ARG A 221 -2.23 -17.47 -20.07
C ARG A 221 -2.50 -16.83 -18.71
N ALA A 222 -1.42 -16.42 -18.05
CA ALA A 222 -1.48 -15.80 -16.72
C ALA A 222 -1.53 -14.26 -16.77
N GLY A 223 -0.94 -13.64 -17.80
CA GLY A 223 -0.85 -12.18 -17.93
C GLY A 223 0.09 -11.53 -16.91
N THR A 224 0.08 -10.19 -16.87
CA THR A 224 0.92 -9.38 -15.98
C THR A 224 0.26 -9.07 -14.63
N CYS A 225 -1.01 -9.44 -14.43
CA CYS A 225 -1.80 -9.01 -13.27
C CYS A 225 -1.17 -9.39 -11.91
N ALA A 226 -0.44 -10.52 -11.86
CA ALA A 226 0.22 -10.98 -10.64
C ALA A 226 1.37 -10.07 -10.18
N THR A 227 1.96 -9.28 -11.09
CA THR A 227 3.09 -8.38 -10.76
C THR A 227 2.73 -7.34 -9.70
N CYS A 228 1.48 -6.88 -9.68
CA CYS A 228 0.98 -5.90 -8.71
C CYS A 228 0.06 -6.54 -7.65
N HIS A 229 -0.69 -7.58 -7.99
CA HIS A 229 -1.74 -8.11 -7.08
C HIS A 229 -1.25 -9.22 -6.15
N THR A 230 -0.31 -10.04 -6.60
CA THR A 230 0.11 -11.26 -5.90
C THR A 230 1.61 -11.53 -6.01
N PRO A 231 2.48 -10.52 -5.83
CA PRO A 231 3.92 -10.68 -6.02
C PRO A 231 4.53 -11.69 -5.04
N MET A 232 3.90 -11.93 -3.89
CA MET A 232 4.36 -12.90 -2.90
C MET A 232 4.09 -14.37 -3.27
N ALA A 233 3.22 -14.62 -4.26
CA ALA A 233 2.73 -15.97 -4.55
C ALA A 233 3.69 -16.81 -5.40
N ALA A 234 4.64 -16.18 -6.09
CA ALA A 234 5.55 -16.87 -7.01
C ALA A 234 6.99 -16.93 -6.52
N ARG A 235 7.63 -18.06 -6.82
CA ARG A 235 9.05 -18.30 -6.61
C ARG A 235 9.80 -18.16 -7.93
N ILE A 236 9.79 -16.95 -8.47
CA ILE A 236 10.45 -16.63 -9.74
C ILE A 236 11.27 -15.35 -9.54
N PRO A 237 12.49 -15.23 -10.13
CA PRO A 237 13.26 -14.01 -10.06
C PRO A 237 12.48 -12.80 -10.59
N THR A 238 12.68 -11.62 -10.00
CA THR A 238 12.07 -10.36 -10.49
C THR A 238 12.56 -10.00 -11.90
N THR A 239 13.74 -10.49 -12.30
CA THR A 239 14.32 -10.30 -13.64
C THR A 239 13.72 -11.19 -14.72
N ASN A 240 12.85 -12.14 -14.39
CA ASN A 240 12.18 -13.00 -15.38
C ASN A 240 10.88 -12.35 -15.89
N SER A 241 11.01 -11.29 -16.69
CA SER A 241 9.87 -10.55 -17.25
C SER A 241 8.91 -11.43 -18.04
N CYS A 242 9.41 -12.51 -18.66
CA CYS A 242 8.63 -13.44 -19.46
C CYS A 242 7.61 -14.22 -18.63
N ALA A 243 8.04 -14.80 -17.51
CA ALA A 243 7.15 -15.53 -16.60
C ALA A 243 6.18 -14.58 -15.87
N TRP A 244 6.66 -13.44 -15.39
CA TRP A 244 5.81 -12.44 -14.74
C TRP A 244 4.76 -11.83 -15.67
N SER A 245 5.05 -11.76 -16.98
CA SER A 245 4.08 -11.29 -17.98
C SER A 245 3.19 -12.39 -18.54
N GLY A 246 3.46 -13.66 -18.19
CA GLY A 246 2.74 -14.80 -18.71
C GLY A 246 2.85 -14.95 -20.24
N CYS A 247 4.04 -14.74 -20.80
CA CYS A 247 4.27 -14.75 -22.25
C CYS A 247 3.93 -16.09 -22.92
N HIS A 248 4.12 -17.20 -22.20
CA HIS A 248 3.85 -18.55 -22.70
C HIS A 248 2.47 -19.03 -22.27
N ALA A 249 1.83 -19.80 -23.15
CA ALA A 249 0.64 -20.55 -22.78
C ALA A 249 0.99 -21.65 -21.78
N THR A 250 0.05 -22.01 -20.90
CA THR A 250 0.22 -23.07 -19.89
C THR A 250 0.75 -24.36 -20.52
N THR A 251 0.21 -24.78 -21.66
CA THR A 251 0.64 -25.99 -22.38
C THR A 251 2.10 -25.93 -22.84
N THR A 252 2.57 -24.76 -23.27
CA THR A 252 3.97 -24.56 -23.66
C THR A 252 4.88 -24.66 -22.44
N ALA A 253 4.45 -24.08 -21.31
CA ALA A 253 5.18 -24.18 -20.05
C ALA A 253 5.22 -25.62 -19.53
N ASP A 254 4.10 -26.34 -19.57
CA ASP A 254 4.01 -27.75 -19.17
C ASP A 254 4.99 -28.62 -19.97
N ASN A 255 5.01 -28.46 -21.30
CA ASN A 255 5.90 -29.21 -22.17
C ASN A 255 7.38 -28.88 -21.92
N ALA A 256 7.71 -27.61 -21.70
CA ALA A 256 9.09 -27.18 -21.43
C ALA A 256 9.59 -27.72 -20.08
N GLU A 257 8.76 -27.66 -19.04
CA GLU A 257 9.08 -28.21 -17.72
C GLU A 257 9.26 -29.73 -17.78
N ALA A 258 8.43 -30.44 -18.55
CA ALA A 258 8.53 -31.90 -18.73
C ALA A 258 9.87 -32.34 -19.37
N VAL A 259 10.49 -31.49 -20.18
CA VAL A 259 11.83 -31.74 -20.77
C VAL A 259 12.96 -31.06 -20.00
N GLY A 260 12.69 -30.55 -18.79
CA GLY A 260 13.70 -30.05 -17.87
C GLY A 260 14.13 -28.59 -18.06
N VAL A 261 13.40 -27.78 -18.84
CA VAL A 261 13.72 -26.35 -19.00
C VAL A 261 13.43 -25.59 -17.69
N LYS A 262 14.49 -25.09 -17.05
CA LYS A 262 14.46 -24.20 -15.88
C LYS A 262 15.38 -22.99 -16.11
N PRO A 263 15.09 -21.78 -15.56
CA PRO A 263 13.99 -21.42 -14.65
C PRO A 263 12.61 -21.41 -15.33
N SER A 264 11.52 -21.62 -14.55
CA SER A 264 10.19 -21.91 -15.10
C SER A 264 9.66 -20.78 -15.99
N ILE A 265 9.29 -21.13 -17.22
CA ILE A 265 8.65 -20.22 -18.18
C ILE A 265 7.14 -20.08 -17.90
N ARG A 266 6.64 -20.74 -16.85
CA ARG A 266 5.25 -20.73 -16.44
C ARG A 266 4.85 -19.37 -15.91
N GLY A 267 3.76 -18.84 -16.45
CA GLY A 267 3.21 -17.57 -16.01
C GLY A 267 2.73 -17.59 -14.56
N VAL A 268 2.95 -16.49 -13.82
CA VAL A 268 2.43 -16.35 -12.46
C VAL A 268 0.94 -16.02 -12.48
N THR A 269 0.11 -16.94 -11.99
CA THR A 269 -1.35 -16.73 -11.91
C THR A 269 -1.73 -16.00 -10.61
N PRO A 270 -2.55 -14.93 -10.67
CA PRO A 270 -2.99 -14.20 -9.50
C PRO A 270 -4.22 -14.82 -8.81
N VAL A 271 -4.64 -16.03 -9.22
CA VAL A 271 -5.79 -16.74 -8.67
C VAL A 271 -5.44 -18.20 -8.41
N GLY A 272 -6.17 -18.83 -7.50
CA GLY A 272 -5.85 -20.19 -7.04
C GLY A 272 -4.64 -20.22 -6.12
N ILE A 273 -4.37 -19.09 -5.45
CA ILE A 273 -3.29 -18.94 -4.50
C ILE A 273 -3.76 -19.42 -3.13
N GLU A 274 -2.85 -20.03 -2.38
CA GLU A 274 -3.08 -20.53 -1.03
C GLU A 274 -2.07 -19.94 -0.04
N GLY A 275 -2.38 -20.06 1.25
CA GLY A 275 -1.50 -19.60 2.33
C GLY A 275 -1.19 -18.10 2.26
N ILE A 276 0.06 -17.77 2.59
CA ILE A 276 0.58 -16.40 2.67
C ILE A 276 0.52 -15.60 1.35
N GLY A 277 0.41 -16.26 0.19
CA GLY A 277 0.23 -15.55 -1.07
C GLY A 277 -1.13 -14.81 -1.16
N LEU A 278 -2.11 -15.20 -0.33
CA LEU A 278 -3.41 -14.52 -0.23
C LEU A 278 -3.33 -13.14 0.43
N GLU A 279 -2.21 -12.79 1.06
CA GLU A 279 -1.96 -11.44 1.56
C GLU A 279 -1.81 -10.44 0.42
N GLY A 280 -1.46 -10.91 -0.79
CA GLY A 280 -1.15 -10.05 -1.94
C GLY A 280 0.13 -9.26 -1.71
N ILE A 281 0.00 -8.14 -1.01
CA ILE A 281 1.09 -7.26 -0.57
C ILE A 281 1.18 -7.31 0.96
N GLY A 282 2.05 -8.17 1.46
CA GLY A 282 2.30 -8.35 2.90
C GLY A 282 3.36 -7.41 3.46
N CYS A 283 3.39 -7.27 4.78
CA CYS A 283 4.36 -6.44 5.50
C CYS A 283 5.79 -6.76 5.05
N GLU A 284 6.14 -8.04 5.03
CA GLU A 284 7.48 -8.49 4.67
C GLU A 284 7.85 -8.16 3.22
N PHE A 285 6.90 -8.23 2.29
CA PHE A 285 7.17 -7.84 0.90
C PHE A 285 7.63 -6.38 0.84
N CYS A 286 6.87 -5.46 1.44
CA CYS A 286 7.22 -4.04 1.50
C CYS A 286 8.57 -3.80 2.21
N HIS A 287 8.80 -4.51 3.33
CA HIS A 287 10.03 -4.39 4.11
C HIS A 287 11.22 -5.16 3.53
N LYS A 288 11.08 -5.81 2.37
CA LYS A 288 12.19 -6.42 1.60
C LYS A 288 12.48 -5.72 0.28
N ILE A 289 11.73 -4.69 -0.08
CA ILE A 289 12.04 -3.83 -1.23
C ILE A 289 13.31 -3.03 -0.90
N ARG A 290 14.35 -3.23 -1.70
CA ARG A 290 15.62 -2.51 -1.59
C ARG A 290 15.69 -1.32 -2.53
N GLU A 291 15.08 -1.44 -3.71
CA GLU A 291 15.17 -0.43 -4.78
C GLU A 291 13.93 -0.48 -5.66
N VAL A 292 13.54 0.69 -6.17
CA VAL A 292 12.60 0.86 -7.28
C VAL A 292 13.37 1.26 -8.52
N ILE A 293 13.20 0.52 -9.60
CA ILE A 293 13.88 0.74 -10.88
C ILE A 293 13.09 1.78 -11.67
N LEU A 294 13.68 2.96 -11.84
CA LEU A 294 13.12 4.08 -12.59
C LEU A 294 13.97 4.36 -13.84
N GLU A 295 13.31 4.73 -14.93
CA GLU A 295 13.95 5.14 -16.17
C GLU A 295 14.64 6.50 -15.99
N PRO A 296 15.95 6.60 -16.29
CA PRO A 296 16.66 7.86 -16.23
C PRO A 296 16.02 8.91 -17.17
N GLY A 297 15.76 10.10 -16.63
CA GLY A 297 15.23 11.24 -17.38
C GLY A 297 13.71 11.43 -17.27
N THR A 298 12.93 10.34 -17.12
CA THR A 298 11.48 10.45 -16.87
C THR A 298 11.16 10.34 -15.38
N GLY A 299 11.97 9.61 -14.62
CA GLY A 299 11.68 9.30 -13.22
C GLY A 299 10.52 8.32 -13.05
N LEU A 300 10.02 7.72 -14.13
CA LEU A 300 8.94 6.73 -14.11
C LEU A 300 9.52 5.30 -14.22
N PRO A 301 8.82 4.27 -13.74
CA PRO A 301 9.20 2.90 -14.07
C PRO A 301 9.21 2.64 -15.58
N HIS A 302 9.97 1.65 -16.04
CA HIS A 302 9.95 1.27 -17.45
C HIS A 302 8.56 0.77 -17.87
N SER A 303 8.13 1.15 -19.07
CA SER A 303 6.78 0.85 -19.58
C SER A 303 6.41 -0.64 -19.61
N ASP A 304 7.40 -1.54 -19.77
CA ASP A 304 7.24 -3.00 -19.79
C ASP A 304 7.52 -3.69 -18.44
N MET A 305 7.71 -2.92 -17.37
CA MET A 305 8.06 -3.45 -16.04
C MET A 305 7.04 -3.06 -14.95
N PRO A 306 5.74 -3.39 -15.08
CA PRO A 306 4.77 -3.11 -14.01
C PRO A 306 5.06 -3.91 -12.72
N GLY A 307 4.73 -3.32 -11.58
CA GLY A 307 4.76 -3.96 -10.27
C GLY A 307 6.13 -4.47 -9.88
N ILE A 308 6.19 -5.72 -9.41
CA ILE A 308 7.43 -6.37 -8.95
C ILE A 308 8.57 -6.36 -9.99
N LEU A 309 8.27 -6.23 -11.27
CA LEU A 309 9.30 -6.13 -12.31
C LEU A 309 10.17 -4.88 -12.14
N SER A 310 9.61 -3.79 -11.63
CA SER A 310 10.35 -2.56 -11.31
C SER A 310 10.94 -2.55 -9.90
N LEU A 311 11.09 -3.70 -9.24
CA LEU A 311 11.63 -3.80 -7.89
C LEU A 311 12.91 -4.66 -7.83
N ARG A 312 13.87 -4.23 -7.01
CA ARG A 312 14.88 -5.15 -6.46
C ARG A 312 14.51 -5.51 -5.03
N LEU A 313 14.37 -6.81 -4.80
CA LEU A 313 14.11 -7.37 -3.46
C LEU A 313 15.41 -7.87 -2.84
N ALA A 314 15.48 -7.83 -1.52
CA ALA A 314 16.52 -8.50 -0.74
C ALA A 314 15.89 -9.68 0.02
N ARG A 315 15.58 -10.77 -0.70
CA ARG A 315 15.15 -12.03 -0.06
C ARG A 315 16.38 -12.85 0.34
N PRO A 316 16.54 -13.23 1.62
CA PRO A 316 17.78 -13.83 2.11
C PRO A 316 17.95 -15.30 1.72
N HIS A 317 19.20 -15.75 1.69
CA HIS A 317 19.57 -17.17 1.67
C HIS A 317 19.89 -17.67 3.08
N GLY A 318 19.49 -18.90 3.41
CA GLY A 318 19.73 -19.50 4.74
C GLY A 318 19.00 -18.77 5.87
N ASP A 319 19.63 -18.69 7.03
CA ASP A 319 19.02 -18.13 8.26
C ASP A 319 19.15 -16.61 8.38
N HIS A 320 19.74 -15.95 7.38
CA HIS A 320 19.87 -14.50 7.36
C HIS A 320 18.50 -13.83 7.19
N GLN A 321 18.35 -12.62 7.73
CA GLN A 321 17.17 -11.78 7.52
C GLN A 321 17.58 -10.34 7.22
N VAL A 322 16.73 -9.66 6.48
CA VAL A 322 16.79 -8.21 6.30
C VAL A 322 15.37 -7.65 6.29
N PHE A 323 15.18 -6.56 7.02
CA PHE A 323 14.02 -5.70 6.94
C PHE A 323 14.49 -4.25 6.79
N PHE A 324 13.92 -3.55 5.83
CA PHE A 324 14.17 -2.14 5.61
C PHE A 324 13.17 -1.29 6.38
N GLY A 325 13.65 -0.23 7.03
CA GLY A 325 12.83 0.71 7.80
C GLY A 325 13.28 2.16 7.60
N THR A 326 12.53 3.10 8.16
CA THR A 326 12.85 4.54 8.15
C THR A 326 13.64 5.00 9.38
N LEU A 327 14.07 4.07 10.25
CA LEU A 327 14.80 4.37 11.49
C LEU A 327 16.24 3.86 11.43
N THR A 328 17.19 4.68 11.87
CA THR A 328 18.63 4.39 11.98
C THR A 328 19.04 3.86 13.36
N ASP A 329 18.12 3.88 14.35
CA ASP A 329 18.38 3.55 15.75
C ASP A 329 17.72 2.23 16.20
N VAL A 330 17.56 1.31 15.27
CA VAL A 330 17.03 -0.04 15.53
C VAL A 330 18.18 -0.97 15.89
N SER A 331 18.11 -1.57 17.09
CA SER A 331 19.16 -2.44 17.62
C SER A 331 18.82 -3.92 17.44
N ARG A 332 18.53 -4.32 16.20
CA ARG A 332 18.37 -5.73 15.82
C ARG A 332 19.27 -6.05 14.64
N GLU A 333 19.89 -7.20 14.72
CA GLU A 333 20.91 -7.67 13.78
C GLU A 333 20.42 -7.98 12.35
N ARG A 334 19.15 -7.71 12.06
CA ARG A 334 18.43 -8.04 10.83
C ARG A 334 17.76 -6.83 10.17
N ASP A 335 18.05 -5.62 10.61
CA ASP A 335 17.40 -4.41 10.12
C ASP A 335 18.40 -3.45 9.45
N SER A 336 17.92 -2.73 8.43
CA SER A 336 18.67 -1.66 7.76
C SER A 336 17.78 -0.44 7.56
N TYR A 337 18.39 0.73 7.61
CA TYR A 337 17.73 1.95 7.20
C TYR A 337 17.63 2.01 5.66
N LEU A 338 16.51 2.52 5.14
CA LEU A 338 16.27 2.75 3.73
C LEU A 338 15.44 4.03 3.54
N PRO A 339 16.07 5.17 3.17
CA PRO A 339 15.38 6.43 2.93
C PRO A 339 14.24 6.34 1.90
N LEU A 340 14.38 5.44 0.91
CA LEU A 340 13.39 5.24 -0.15
C LEU A 340 11.99 4.98 0.39
N GLN A 341 11.83 4.30 1.54
CA GLN A 341 10.51 4.04 2.14
C GLN A 341 9.73 5.30 2.54
N ALA A 342 10.41 6.44 2.68
CA ALA A 342 9.81 7.74 2.95
C ALA A 342 9.63 8.62 1.69
N GLN A 343 9.86 8.06 0.50
CA GLN A 343 9.79 8.77 -0.78
C GLN A 343 8.67 8.22 -1.67
N SER A 344 8.02 9.08 -2.47
CA SER A 344 6.91 8.69 -3.35
C SER A 344 7.32 7.65 -4.40
N GLU A 345 8.59 7.65 -4.78
CA GLU A 345 9.28 6.69 -5.65
C GLU A 345 9.02 5.25 -5.20
N PHE A 346 8.91 4.99 -3.89
CA PHE A 346 8.60 3.68 -3.34
C PHE A 346 7.29 3.09 -3.88
N CYS A 347 6.30 3.96 -4.17
CA CYS A 347 4.99 3.57 -4.68
C CYS A 347 4.97 3.37 -6.21
N ALA A 348 5.96 3.92 -6.91
CA ALA A 348 5.93 4.08 -8.37
C ALA A 348 5.79 2.74 -9.11
N ALA A 349 6.47 1.70 -8.65
CA ALA A 349 6.51 0.39 -9.31
C ALA A 349 5.11 -0.18 -9.60
N CYS A 350 4.17 -0.04 -8.66
CA CYS A 350 2.80 -0.53 -8.81
C CYS A 350 1.82 0.55 -9.31
N HIS A 351 2.10 1.83 -9.05
CA HIS A 351 1.25 2.99 -9.38
C HIS A 351 1.61 3.65 -10.73
N PHE A 352 2.24 2.87 -11.61
CA PHE A 352 2.48 3.18 -13.01
C PHE A 352 2.42 1.88 -13.83
N GLY A 353 1.80 1.92 -15.02
CA GLY A 353 1.77 0.75 -15.89
C GLY A 353 1.16 1.01 -17.26
N VAL A 354 1.82 0.48 -18.28
CA VAL A 354 1.39 0.54 -19.69
C VAL A 354 0.90 -0.86 -20.12
N PHE A 355 -0.23 -0.92 -20.81
CA PHE A 355 -0.85 -2.18 -21.24
C PHE A 355 -1.14 -2.19 -22.73
N GLY A 356 -1.21 -3.39 -23.32
CA GLY A 356 -1.59 -3.58 -24.73
C GLY A 356 -0.51 -3.21 -25.76
N GLY A 357 0.72 -2.88 -25.32
CA GLY A 357 1.86 -2.67 -26.22
C GLY A 357 2.62 -3.95 -26.53
N VAL A 358 3.54 -3.87 -27.49
CA VAL A 358 4.39 -4.98 -27.92
C VAL A 358 5.82 -4.74 -27.47
N VAL A 359 6.38 -5.69 -26.72
CA VAL A 359 7.79 -5.67 -26.32
C VAL A 359 8.63 -6.35 -27.39
N SER A 360 9.57 -5.61 -27.98
CA SER A 360 10.56 -6.12 -28.93
C SER A 360 11.88 -5.42 -28.70
N ASN A 361 12.99 -6.17 -28.77
CA ASN A 361 14.35 -5.65 -28.50
C ASN A 361 14.43 -4.89 -27.16
N MET A 362 13.79 -5.42 -26.11
CA MET A 362 13.73 -4.82 -24.76
C MET A 362 13.13 -3.41 -24.73
N LYS A 363 12.24 -3.10 -25.68
CA LYS A 363 11.51 -1.85 -25.74
C LYS A 363 10.04 -2.12 -26.01
N MET A 364 9.18 -1.51 -25.20
CA MET A 364 7.76 -1.48 -25.49
C MET A 364 7.47 -0.48 -26.62
N THR A 365 6.69 -0.92 -27.60
CA THR A 365 6.17 -0.08 -28.68
C THR A 365 4.66 -0.11 -28.67
N GLY A 366 4.03 1.06 -28.81
CA GLY A 366 2.60 1.23 -28.60
C GLY A 366 2.19 0.99 -27.15
N GLY A 367 0.93 0.61 -26.95
CA GLY A 367 0.32 0.46 -25.63
C GLY A 367 -0.29 1.75 -25.09
N THR A 368 -1.10 1.58 -24.06
CA THR A 368 -1.84 2.64 -23.40
C THR A 368 -1.38 2.70 -21.95
N VAL A 369 -0.95 3.87 -21.48
CA VAL A 369 -0.71 4.09 -20.04
C VAL A 369 -2.05 3.87 -19.34
N ILE A 370 -2.16 2.94 -18.40
CA ILE A 370 -3.41 2.66 -17.67
C ILE A 370 -3.34 3.18 -16.25
N TYR A 371 -2.29 2.80 -15.52
CA TYR A 371 -2.01 3.29 -14.17
C TYR A 371 -0.96 4.38 -14.26
N ASN A 372 -1.19 5.52 -13.62
CA ASN A 372 -0.28 6.67 -13.70
C ASN A 372 -0.43 7.63 -12.53
N SER A 373 -0.97 7.20 -11.38
CA SER A 373 -1.10 8.09 -10.22
C SER A 373 0.24 8.68 -9.79
N TYR A 374 1.34 7.90 -9.88
CA TYR A 374 2.68 8.41 -9.61
C TYR A 374 3.15 9.46 -10.64
N GLY A 375 2.92 9.23 -11.94
CA GLY A 375 3.26 10.21 -12.98
C GLY A 375 2.39 11.47 -12.93
N GLU A 376 1.12 11.34 -12.56
CA GLU A 376 0.23 12.48 -12.30
C GLU A 376 0.73 13.30 -11.10
N TRP A 377 1.18 12.64 -10.03
CA TRP A 377 1.85 13.28 -8.88
C TRP A 377 3.13 14.00 -9.27
N LEU A 378 4.00 13.36 -10.05
CA LEU A 378 5.25 13.96 -10.56
C LEU A 378 4.99 15.28 -11.30
N ASN A 379 3.88 15.38 -12.03
CA ASN A 379 3.51 16.57 -12.79
C ASN A 379 2.76 17.63 -11.95
N SER A 380 2.52 17.38 -10.67
CA SER A 380 1.81 18.30 -9.78
C SER A 380 2.77 19.14 -8.93
N PRO A 381 2.30 20.25 -8.32
CA PRO A 381 3.06 20.98 -7.32
C PRO A 381 3.48 20.16 -6.08
N TYR A 382 2.86 18.99 -5.83
CA TYR A 382 3.18 18.14 -4.68
C TYR A 382 4.53 17.43 -4.82
N SER A 383 5.03 17.18 -6.04
CA SER A 383 6.33 16.56 -6.27
C SER A 383 7.51 17.53 -6.15
N GLN A 384 7.25 18.83 -6.13
CA GLN A 384 8.28 19.86 -6.22
C GLN A 384 8.92 20.10 -4.84
N VAL A 385 10.07 19.47 -4.59
CA VAL A 385 10.85 19.67 -3.36
C VAL A 385 11.11 21.16 -3.14
N GLY A 386 10.81 21.65 -1.94
CA GLY A 386 10.94 23.06 -1.56
C GLY A 386 9.68 23.93 -1.82
N SER A 387 8.70 23.41 -2.57
CA SER A 387 7.37 24.04 -2.65
C SER A 387 6.66 23.98 -1.30
N SER A 388 5.89 25.02 -0.95
CA SER A 388 5.00 24.99 0.22
C SER A 388 3.89 23.92 0.10
N LEU A 389 3.65 23.45 -1.12
CA LEU A 389 2.69 22.38 -1.44
C LEU A 389 3.35 21.00 -1.48
N TYR A 390 4.67 20.87 -1.29
CA TYR A 390 5.35 19.58 -1.36
C TYR A 390 4.70 18.56 -0.42
N ARG A 391 4.33 17.41 -0.98
CA ARG A 391 3.72 16.28 -0.28
C ARG A 391 4.14 14.99 -0.98
N THR A 392 4.61 14.03 -0.20
CA THR A 392 4.85 12.66 -0.67
C THR A 392 3.53 11.88 -0.74
N CYS A 393 3.55 10.72 -1.41
CA CYS A 393 2.42 9.78 -1.35
C CYS A 393 2.10 9.41 0.10
N GLN A 394 3.12 9.18 0.91
CA GLN A 394 3.02 8.80 2.32
C GLN A 394 2.35 9.89 3.17
N ASP A 395 2.61 11.17 2.91
CA ASP A 395 2.03 12.28 3.70
C ASP A 395 0.50 12.28 3.72
N CYS A 396 -0.14 11.79 2.64
CA CYS A 396 -1.60 11.73 2.53
C CYS A 396 -2.15 10.32 2.70
N HIS A 397 -1.53 9.31 2.07
CA HIS A 397 -2.04 7.95 2.08
C HIS A 397 -1.67 7.21 3.36
N MET A 398 -0.52 7.49 3.97
CA MET A 398 -0.08 6.88 5.23
C MET A 398 -0.01 7.97 6.31
N PRO A 399 -1.17 8.49 6.79
CA PRO A 399 -1.19 9.65 7.66
C PRO A 399 -0.42 9.41 8.96
N ILE A 400 0.07 10.49 9.56
CA ILE A 400 0.82 10.44 10.82
C ILE A 400 -0.05 9.85 11.93
N LYS A 401 0.50 8.87 12.65
CA LYS A 401 -0.05 8.37 13.89
C LYS A 401 0.67 9.02 15.07
N ASP A 402 -0.12 9.59 15.99
CA ASP A 402 0.40 10.04 17.28
C ASP A 402 0.68 8.82 18.18
N THR A 403 1.93 8.38 18.18
CA THR A 403 2.42 7.25 18.98
C THR A 403 3.93 7.38 19.15
N PRO A 404 4.49 7.03 20.32
CA PRO A 404 5.94 6.96 20.48
C PRO A 404 6.54 5.60 20.06
N HIS A 405 5.71 4.63 19.68
CA HIS A 405 6.14 3.24 19.46
C HIS A 405 5.70 2.69 18.11
N SER A 406 6.62 2.01 17.41
CA SER A 406 6.32 1.07 16.31
C SER A 406 6.26 -0.39 16.78
N VAL A 407 7.01 -0.73 17.84
CA VAL A 407 6.99 -2.05 18.48
C VAL A 407 6.33 -1.93 19.85
N PHE A 408 5.51 -2.91 20.23
CA PHE A 408 4.84 -2.91 21.53
C PHE A 408 5.86 -2.87 22.70
N PRO A 409 5.64 -2.05 23.74
CA PRO A 409 6.55 -1.98 24.89
C PRO A 409 6.84 -3.34 25.53
N GLN A 410 5.84 -4.20 25.63
CA GLN A 410 5.94 -5.55 26.20
C GLN A 410 6.81 -6.50 25.34
N ARG A 411 7.10 -6.12 24.10
CA ARG A 411 7.97 -6.81 23.14
C ARG A 411 9.32 -6.11 22.97
N GLY A 412 9.70 -5.24 23.91
CA GLY A 412 10.95 -4.48 23.88
C GLY A 412 10.90 -3.20 23.03
N GLY A 413 9.70 -2.66 22.80
CA GLY A 413 9.51 -1.42 22.05
C GLY A 413 10.15 -0.21 22.73
N VAL A 414 11.05 0.47 22.03
CA VAL A 414 11.67 1.72 22.47
C VAL A 414 10.75 2.90 22.11
N ALA A 415 10.51 3.79 23.09
CA ALA A 415 9.77 5.02 22.86
C ALA A 415 10.64 6.04 22.11
N ARG A 416 10.10 6.63 21.04
CA ARG A 416 10.75 7.68 20.25
C ARG A 416 9.77 8.82 20.02
N HIS A 417 10.19 10.04 20.32
CA HIS A 417 9.35 11.25 20.13
C HIS A 417 9.85 12.12 18.98
N TYR A 418 10.86 11.64 18.27
CA TYR A 418 11.50 12.35 17.19
C TYR A 418 11.12 11.88 15.78
N PRO A 419 10.84 10.59 15.51
CA PRO A 419 10.41 10.20 14.20
C PRO A 419 8.91 10.43 14.05
N VAL A 420 8.49 10.56 12.80
CA VAL A 420 7.09 10.48 12.43
C VAL A 420 6.79 9.01 12.16
N TYR A 421 5.73 8.49 12.78
CA TYR A 421 5.21 7.16 12.47
C TYR A 421 3.98 7.29 11.59
N ASN A 422 3.96 6.53 10.50
CA ASN A 422 2.87 6.54 9.53
C ASN A 422 1.92 5.36 9.77
N ASP A 423 0.63 5.60 9.56
CA ASP A 423 -0.44 4.60 9.65
C ASP A 423 -0.48 3.74 8.38
N HIS A 424 -0.53 2.42 8.55
CA HIS A 424 -0.48 1.46 7.44
C HIS A 424 -1.86 1.11 6.86
N THR A 425 -2.92 1.84 7.21
CA THR A 425 -4.26 1.69 6.60
C THR A 425 -4.30 2.18 5.15
N MET A 426 -3.31 3.00 4.73
CA MET A 426 -3.09 3.43 3.34
C MET A 426 -4.38 3.92 2.64
N LEU A 427 -4.82 5.13 3.04
CA LEU A 427 -6.13 5.68 2.71
C LEU A 427 -6.42 5.71 1.20
N GLY A 428 -7.66 5.43 0.82
CA GLY A 428 -8.09 5.45 -0.58
C GLY A 428 -9.62 5.57 -0.70
N PRO A 429 -10.23 5.13 -1.81
CA PRO A 429 -11.68 5.27 -2.04
C PRO A 429 -12.55 4.38 -1.15
N SER A 430 -11.97 3.59 -0.24
CA SER A 430 -12.68 2.92 0.86
C SER A 430 -12.96 3.87 2.03
N ASN A 431 -12.18 4.95 2.18
CA ASN A 431 -12.40 5.99 3.16
C ASN A 431 -13.16 7.16 2.51
N GLU A 432 -14.47 7.23 2.77
CA GLU A 432 -15.31 8.28 2.16
C GLU A 432 -14.90 9.69 2.58
N ALA A 433 -14.49 9.91 3.84
CA ALA A 433 -14.10 11.23 4.31
C ALA A 433 -12.86 11.74 3.56
N PHE A 434 -11.87 10.87 3.36
CA PHE A 434 -10.69 11.14 2.56
C PHE A 434 -11.02 11.41 1.08
N LEU A 435 -11.94 10.64 0.51
CA LEU A 435 -12.38 10.88 -0.87
C LEU A 435 -13.12 12.23 -1.01
N ARG A 436 -13.98 12.59 -0.05
CA ARG A 436 -14.71 13.86 -0.02
C ARG A 436 -13.76 15.07 0.06
N SER A 437 -12.62 14.95 0.74
CA SER A 437 -11.66 16.04 0.86
C SER A 437 -10.81 16.29 -0.40
N ALA A 438 -10.89 15.41 -1.42
CA ALA A 438 -10.08 15.53 -2.63
C ALA A 438 -10.53 16.69 -3.55
N VAL A 439 -11.84 16.96 -3.64
CA VAL A 439 -12.42 17.91 -4.59
C VAL A 439 -13.26 18.95 -3.88
N THR A 440 -12.96 20.23 -4.09
CA THR A 440 -13.79 21.35 -3.66
C THR A 440 -14.85 21.66 -4.73
N MET A 441 -16.12 21.80 -4.30
CA MET A 441 -17.23 22.19 -5.17
C MET A 441 -17.81 23.53 -4.70
N THR A 442 -17.98 24.46 -5.65
CA THR A 442 -18.73 25.70 -5.46
C THR A 442 -19.88 25.77 -6.46
N SER A 443 -21.01 26.32 -6.04
CA SER A 443 -22.14 26.53 -6.93
C SER A 443 -22.87 27.84 -6.62
N ALA A 444 -23.34 28.50 -7.66
CA ALA A 444 -24.12 29.74 -7.56
C ALA A 444 -25.23 29.72 -8.60
N ALA A 445 -26.34 30.41 -8.29
CA ALA A 445 -27.44 30.58 -9.24
C ALA A 445 -27.84 32.05 -9.36
N THR A 446 -28.30 32.43 -10.54
CA THR A 446 -28.87 33.74 -10.85
C THR A 446 -30.21 33.56 -11.55
N ILE A 447 -31.14 34.49 -11.30
CA ILE A 447 -32.49 34.49 -11.90
C ILE A 447 -32.55 35.62 -12.93
N GLU A 448 -32.85 35.28 -14.18
CA GLU A 448 -32.94 36.21 -15.30
C GLU A 448 -34.27 36.00 -16.04
N GLY A 449 -35.32 36.70 -15.60
CA GLY A 449 -36.67 36.42 -16.10
C GLY A 449 -37.00 34.94 -15.89
N GLN A 450 -37.61 34.27 -16.88
CA GLN A 450 -38.00 32.86 -16.80
C GLN A 450 -36.83 31.86 -16.86
N VAL A 451 -35.59 32.26 -16.58
CA VAL A 451 -34.42 31.39 -16.62
C VAL A 451 -33.66 31.47 -15.32
N VAL A 452 -33.41 30.30 -14.71
CA VAL A 452 -32.43 30.16 -13.62
C VAL A 452 -31.13 29.65 -14.21
N ARG A 453 -30.07 30.45 -14.11
CA ARG A 453 -28.71 30.03 -14.50
C ARG A 453 -27.96 29.54 -13.29
N VAL A 454 -27.33 28.38 -13.42
CA VAL A 454 -26.53 27.74 -12.36
C VAL A 454 -25.13 27.57 -12.88
N GLN A 455 -24.14 28.05 -12.13
CA GLN A 455 -22.73 27.81 -12.38
C GLN A 455 -22.20 26.87 -11.30
N VAL A 456 -21.43 25.86 -11.69
CA VAL A 456 -20.75 24.94 -10.78
C VAL A 456 -19.28 24.93 -11.13
N SER A 457 -18.41 25.08 -10.13
CA SER A 457 -16.95 24.92 -10.29
C SER A 457 -16.45 23.82 -9.37
N LEU A 458 -15.71 22.88 -9.95
CA LEU A 458 -15.05 21.77 -9.28
C LEU A 458 -13.54 21.98 -9.37
N THR A 459 -12.83 21.91 -8.25
CA THR A 459 -11.36 22.00 -8.24
C THR A 459 -10.79 20.83 -7.46
N ASN A 460 -9.85 20.09 -8.05
CA ASN A 460 -9.07 19.10 -7.32
C ASN A 460 -8.05 19.82 -6.43
N THR A 461 -8.44 20.10 -5.19
CA THR A 461 -7.65 20.85 -4.22
C THR A 461 -6.85 19.95 -3.30
N GLY A 462 -7.23 18.67 -3.19
CA GLY A 462 -6.73 17.75 -2.18
C GLY A 462 -5.80 16.65 -2.69
N ALA A 463 -5.74 16.39 -4.00
CA ALA A 463 -4.93 15.30 -4.56
C ALA A 463 -3.85 15.81 -5.53
N GLY A 464 -2.63 15.27 -5.36
CA GLY A 464 -1.51 15.48 -6.29
C GLY A 464 -1.66 14.68 -7.59
N HIS A 465 -2.65 13.81 -7.72
CA HIS A 465 -2.97 13.05 -8.94
C HIS A 465 -4.40 13.35 -9.40
N ALA A 466 -4.81 12.84 -10.57
CA ALA A 466 -6.17 13.09 -11.07
C ALA A 466 -7.24 12.45 -10.17
N VAL A 467 -8.45 12.99 -10.18
CA VAL A 467 -9.62 12.41 -9.50
C VAL A 467 -10.69 12.06 -10.53
N PRO A 468 -11.05 10.76 -10.70
CA PRO A 468 -10.44 9.57 -10.08
C PRO A 468 -9.19 9.07 -10.81
N THR A 469 -8.12 8.66 -10.11
CA THR A 469 -6.90 8.09 -10.74
C THR A 469 -6.95 6.56 -10.90
N ASP A 470 -5.98 6.03 -11.65
CA ASP A 470 -5.70 4.63 -11.96
C ASP A 470 -6.81 3.88 -12.69
N ALA A 471 -7.50 2.95 -12.04
CA ALA A 471 -8.40 2.00 -12.72
C ALA A 471 -9.41 2.73 -13.64
N PRO A 472 -9.36 2.52 -14.98
CA PRO A 472 -10.10 3.34 -15.96
C PRO A 472 -11.62 3.07 -15.96
N MET A 473 -12.09 2.21 -15.07
CA MET A 473 -13.51 1.97 -14.82
C MET A 473 -14.12 2.98 -13.82
N ARG A 474 -13.28 3.77 -13.12
CA ARG A 474 -13.73 4.75 -12.13
C ARG A 474 -14.24 6.02 -12.82
N SER A 475 -15.26 6.63 -12.23
CA SER A 475 -15.80 7.91 -12.70
C SER A 475 -16.26 8.79 -11.54
N VAL A 476 -16.19 10.10 -11.74
CA VAL A 476 -16.88 11.09 -10.92
C VAL A 476 -17.94 11.76 -11.78
N MET A 477 -19.12 12.03 -11.22
CA MET A 477 -20.25 12.62 -11.94
C MET A 477 -20.81 13.80 -11.16
N LEU A 478 -20.90 14.94 -11.83
CA LEU A 478 -21.67 16.10 -11.38
C LEU A 478 -23.11 15.94 -11.88
N VAL A 479 -24.07 16.04 -10.97
CA VAL A 479 -25.51 15.98 -11.26
C VAL A 479 -26.16 17.29 -10.76
N VAL A 480 -26.91 17.96 -11.62
CA VAL A 480 -27.59 19.23 -11.32
C VAL A 480 -29.09 19.06 -11.51
N GLU A 481 -29.84 19.07 -10.41
CA GLU A 481 -31.27 18.79 -10.38
C GLU A 481 -32.03 20.06 -9.97
N ALA A 482 -32.80 20.62 -10.90
CA ALA A 482 -33.67 21.75 -10.65
C ALA A 482 -35.10 21.25 -10.39
N MET A 483 -35.71 21.68 -9.27
CA MET A 483 -37.06 21.27 -8.87
C MET A 483 -37.89 22.47 -8.43
N ASP A 484 -39.15 22.53 -8.84
CA ASP A 484 -40.11 23.51 -8.34
C ASP A 484 -40.53 23.22 -6.88
N ALA A 485 -41.31 24.12 -6.27
CA ALA A 485 -41.79 23.96 -4.90
C ALA A 485 -42.66 22.72 -4.66
N SER A 486 -43.21 22.10 -5.72
CA SER A 486 -43.96 20.84 -5.65
C SER A 486 -43.09 19.60 -5.83
N GLY A 487 -41.77 19.77 -6.03
CA GLY A 487 -40.82 18.68 -6.26
C GLY A 487 -40.79 18.17 -7.70
N ARG A 488 -41.40 18.88 -8.66
CA ARG A 488 -41.34 18.49 -10.08
C ARG A 488 -40.07 19.05 -10.72
N ASN A 489 -39.45 18.24 -11.58
CA ASN A 489 -38.25 18.65 -12.30
C ASN A 489 -38.52 19.83 -13.23
N VAL A 490 -37.65 20.83 -13.18
CA VAL A 490 -37.65 21.97 -14.09
C VAL A 490 -36.80 21.60 -15.31
N PRO A 491 -37.30 21.77 -16.55
CA PRO A 491 -36.56 21.40 -17.76
C PRO A 491 -35.24 22.16 -17.91
N LEU A 492 -34.19 21.43 -18.33
CA LEU A 492 -32.94 22.03 -18.77
C LEU A 492 -33.13 22.67 -20.14
N LYS A 493 -32.86 23.97 -20.24
CA LYS A 493 -32.85 24.73 -21.49
C LYS A 493 -31.49 24.65 -22.19
N HIS A 494 -30.40 24.78 -21.44
CA HIS A 494 -29.03 24.76 -21.96
C HIS A 494 -28.06 24.23 -20.89
N GLY A 495 -27.06 23.45 -21.30
CA GLY A 495 -26.02 22.91 -20.43
C GLY A 495 -25.66 21.48 -20.81
N PRO A 496 -24.53 20.95 -20.31
CA PRO A 496 -24.15 19.58 -20.58
C PRO A 496 -25.10 18.60 -19.87
N THR A 497 -25.24 17.41 -20.45
CA THR A 497 -25.92 16.26 -19.83
C THR A 497 -24.95 15.10 -19.67
N LEU A 498 -25.24 14.23 -18.70
CA LEU A 498 -24.44 13.05 -18.46
C LEU A 498 -24.59 12.04 -19.61
N PRO A 499 -23.48 11.42 -20.05
CA PRO A 499 -23.48 10.49 -21.17
C PRO A 499 -24.20 9.18 -20.84
N ASP A 500 -24.56 8.40 -21.86
CA ASP A 500 -25.28 7.12 -21.70
C ASP A 500 -24.58 6.14 -20.73
N TRP A 501 -23.24 6.11 -20.74
CA TRP A 501 -22.47 5.23 -19.85
C TRP A 501 -22.50 5.65 -18.37
N ALA A 502 -23.02 6.84 -18.06
CA ALA A 502 -23.31 7.26 -16.68
C ALA A 502 -24.49 6.47 -16.07
N GLY A 503 -25.19 5.66 -16.87
CA GLY A 503 -26.18 4.71 -16.38
C GLY A 503 -27.48 5.38 -15.92
N ASP A 504 -27.86 5.16 -14.68
CA ASP A 504 -29.03 5.75 -14.01
C ASP A 504 -29.04 7.29 -13.93
N TYR A 505 -27.89 7.92 -14.17
CA TYR A 505 -27.77 9.37 -14.33
C TYR A 505 -27.74 9.84 -15.79
N ALA A 506 -27.76 8.94 -16.77
CA ALA A 506 -27.71 9.29 -18.19
C ALA A 506 -28.80 10.30 -18.56
N GLY A 507 -28.44 11.28 -19.39
CA GLY A 507 -29.34 12.35 -19.84
C GLY A 507 -29.67 13.41 -18.79
N ARG A 508 -29.33 13.22 -17.51
CA ARG A 508 -29.52 14.26 -16.49
C ARG A 508 -28.57 15.44 -16.71
N PRO A 509 -28.95 16.68 -16.35
CA PRO A 509 -28.04 17.82 -16.40
C PRO A 509 -26.82 17.55 -15.53
N GLY A 510 -25.63 17.68 -16.10
CA GLY A 510 -24.42 17.25 -15.41
C GLY A 510 -23.19 17.11 -16.31
N LYS A 511 -22.09 16.63 -15.74
CA LYS A 511 -20.85 16.32 -16.46
C LYS A 511 -20.14 15.15 -15.79
N ALA A 512 -19.56 14.26 -16.59
CA ALA A 512 -18.80 13.12 -16.10
C ALA A 512 -17.29 13.34 -16.27
N PHE A 513 -16.54 12.93 -15.26
CA PHE A 513 -15.10 13.05 -15.11
C PHE A 513 -14.53 11.64 -15.05
N ALA A 514 -13.98 11.17 -16.16
CA ALA A 514 -13.46 9.82 -16.29
C ALA A 514 -12.40 9.77 -17.39
N ARG A 515 -11.57 8.72 -17.33
CA ARG A 515 -10.73 8.35 -18.46
C ARG A 515 -11.46 7.33 -19.31
N VAL A 516 -11.85 7.73 -20.51
CA VAL A 516 -12.69 6.93 -21.41
C VAL A 516 -11.80 6.27 -22.46
N LEU A 517 -11.75 4.94 -22.40
CA LEU A 517 -11.02 4.12 -23.37
C LEU A 517 -11.98 3.53 -24.41
N ARG A 518 -11.48 3.31 -25.62
CA ARG A 518 -12.08 2.45 -26.64
C ARG A 518 -11.30 1.14 -26.71
N ASP A 519 -11.99 0.01 -26.69
CA ASP A 519 -11.39 -1.29 -27.02
C ASP A 519 -11.24 -1.38 -28.55
N ASN A 520 -10.01 -1.57 -29.03
CA ASN A 520 -9.72 -1.62 -30.46
C ASN A 520 -10.23 -2.92 -31.12
N TRP A 521 -10.52 -3.96 -30.34
CA TRP A 521 -11.07 -5.22 -30.85
C TRP A 521 -12.59 -5.18 -30.99
N SER A 522 -13.30 -4.66 -29.99
CA SER A 522 -14.78 -4.68 -29.95
C SER A 522 -15.44 -3.36 -30.33
N GLY A 523 -14.69 -2.25 -30.29
CA GLY A 523 -15.25 -0.90 -30.39
C GLY A 523 -15.98 -0.43 -29.13
N GLU A 524 -15.99 -1.21 -28.04
CA GLU A 524 -16.65 -0.85 -26.78
C GLU A 524 -16.13 0.49 -26.23
N ILE A 525 -17.06 1.35 -25.80
CA ILE A 525 -16.80 2.60 -25.09
C ILE A 525 -17.85 2.76 -23.98
N PRO A 526 -17.45 3.02 -22.72
CA PRO A 526 -16.08 2.99 -22.21
C PRO A 526 -15.60 1.55 -22.02
N ALA A 527 -14.42 1.23 -22.54
CA ALA A 527 -13.79 -0.08 -22.38
C ALA A 527 -13.12 -0.23 -21.01
N THR A 528 -13.22 -1.44 -20.46
CA THR A 528 -12.58 -1.81 -19.18
C THR A 528 -11.64 -3.01 -19.28
N ALA A 529 -11.64 -3.69 -20.43
CA ALA A 529 -10.69 -4.75 -20.79
C ALA A 529 -9.34 -4.15 -21.22
N PHE A 530 -8.67 -3.42 -20.33
CA PHE A 530 -7.45 -2.67 -20.63
C PHE A 530 -6.22 -3.55 -20.96
N TRP A 531 -6.30 -4.87 -20.75
CA TRP A 531 -5.31 -5.83 -21.23
C TRP A 531 -5.40 -6.06 -22.75
N ARG A 532 -6.49 -5.64 -23.39
CA ARG A 532 -6.62 -5.54 -24.85
C ARG A 532 -5.97 -4.25 -25.35
N PRO A 533 -5.60 -4.18 -26.63
CA PRO A 533 -5.24 -2.90 -27.25
C PRO A 533 -6.39 -1.90 -27.11
N THR A 534 -6.10 -0.75 -26.53
CA THR A 534 -7.08 0.32 -26.30
C THR A 534 -6.59 1.63 -26.89
N THR A 535 -7.52 2.56 -27.12
CA THR A 535 -7.20 3.95 -27.47
C THR A 535 -7.93 4.88 -26.50
N GLU A 536 -7.24 5.90 -25.99
CA GLU A 536 -7.89 6.94 -25.20
C GLU A 536 -8.79 7.80 -26.10
N VAL A 537 -10.08 7.88 -25.74
CA VAL A 537 -11.07 8.70 -26.45
C VAL A 537 -11.19 10.07 -25.81
N ALA A 538 -11.15 10.11 -24.48
CA ALA A 538 -11.18 11.33 -23.70
C ALA A 538 -10.59 11.08 -22.30
N ASP A 539 -9.93 12.09 -21.76
CA ASP A 539 -9.62 12.17 -20.34
C ASP A 539 -10.22 13.46 -19.78
N THR A 540 -11.36 13.31 -19.10
CA THR A 540 -12.06 14.43 -18.45
C THR A 540 -11.89 14.40 -16.93
N ARG A 541 -10.91 13.65 -16.39
CA ARG A 541 -10.69 13.58 -14.95
C ARG A 541 -10.31 14.94 -14.38
N LEU A 542 -10.55 15.12 -13.08
CA LEU A 542 -10.18 16.35 -12.38
C LEU A 542 -8.68 16.33 -12.08
N PHE A 543 -7.87 16.99 -12.92
CA PHE A 543 -6.42 17.07 -12.74
C PHE A 543 -6.02 17.96 -11.54
N PRO A 544 -4.86 17.70 -10.92
CA PRO A 544 -4.40 18.43 -9.73
C PRO A 544 -4.45 19.94 -9.90
N PHE A 545 -5.11 20.63 -8.97
CA PHE A 545 -5.22 22.10 -8.91
C PHE A 545 -5.86 22.78 -10.12
N VAL A 546 -6.49 22.01 -11.02
CA VAL A 546 -7.25 22.55 -12.15
C VAL A 546 -8.72 22.68 -11.77
N ALA A 547 -9.29 23.85 -12.04
CA ALA A 547 -10.72 24.09 -11.90
C ALA A 547 -11.47 23.75 -13.19
N ASP A 548 -12.57 23.01 -13.08
CA ASP A 548 -13.52 22.75 -14.15
C ASP A 548 -14.85 23.43 -13.83
N THR A 549 -15.29 24.35 -14.70
CA THR A 549 -16.51 25.13 -14.50
C THR A 549 -17.55 24.78 -15.56
N THR A 550 -18.75 24.42 -15.13
CA THR A 550 -19.91 24.16 -15.99
C THR A 550 -21.05 25.13 -15.69
N ALA A 551 -21.89 25.38 -16.71
CA ALA A 551 -23.05 26.26 -16.61
C ALA A 551 -24.31 25.57 -17.14
N TYR A 552 -25.42 25.80 -16.45
CA TYR A 552 -26.74 25.24 -16.74
C TYR A 552 -27.78 26.36 -16.74
N ALA A 553 -28.77 26.29 -17.62
CA ALA A 553 -29.90 27.19 -17.66
C ALA A 553 -31.19 26.37 -17.65
N PHE A 554 -32.08 26.66 -16.70
CA PHE A 554 -33.36 25.97 -16.51
C PHE A 554 -34.51 26.90 -16.86
N ASP A 555 -35.50 26.41 -17.60
CA ASP A 555 -36.72 27.15 -17.92
C ASP A 555 -37.65 27.18 -16.70
N TRP A 556 -37.58 28.28 -15.96
CA TRP A 556 -38.18 28.42 -14.63
C TRP A 556 -39.36 29.40 -14.64
N PRO A 557 -40.59 28.97 -14.31
CA PRO A 557 -41.75 29.87 -14.31
C PRO A 557 -41.58 31.03 -13.31
N VAL A 558 -41.89 32.25 -13.74
CA VAL A 558 -41.83 33.45 -12.89
C VAL A 558 -42.75 33.28 -11.68
N GLY A 559 -42.26 33.64 -10.49
CA GLY A 559 -43.02 33.60 -9.24
C GLY A 559 -43.13 32.20 -8.61
N VAL A 560 -42.58 31.15 -9.23
CA VAL A 560 -42.58 29.80 -8.66
C VAL A 560 -41.29 29.56 -7.89
N GLY A 561 -41.35 29.40 -6.58
CA GLY A 561 -40.18 29.02 -5.78
C GLY A 561 -39.72 27.59 -6.05
N GLY A 562 -38.55 27.22 -5.55
CA GLY A 562 -38.06 25.84 -5.57
C GLY A 562 -36.58 25.76 -5.20
N LYS A 563 -35.87 24.74 -5.70
CA LYS A 563 -34.44 24.57 -5.42
C LYS A 563 -33.67 23.93 -6.57
N VAL A 564 -32.38 24.24 -6.61
CA VAL A 564 -31.39 23.52 -7.41
C VAL A 564 -30.51 22.72 -6.46
N LYS A 565 -30.48 21.40 -6.63
CA LYS A 565 -29.57 20.51 -5.92
C LYS A 565 -28.41 20.14 -6.84
N VAL A 566 -27.19 20.38 -6.37
CA VAL A 566 -25.94 20.05 -7.06
C VAL A 566 -25.25 18.95 -6.29
N THR A 567 -24.98 17.82 -6.93
CA THR A 567 -24.41 16.63 -6.30
C THR A 567 -23.17 16.18 -7.07
N LEU A 568 -22.07 15.92 -6.37
CA LEU A 568 -20.88 15.27 -6.92
C LEU A 568 -20.82 13.84 -6.39
N VAL A 569 -20.77 12.84 -7.25
CA VAL A 569 -20.74 11.42 -6.88
C VAL A 569 -19.54 10.71 -7.49
N TYR A 570 -18.94 9.79 -6.75
CA TYR A 570 -17.88 8.89 -7.21
C TYR A 570 -18.43 7.48 -7.39
N ARG A 571 -18.13 6.87 -8.54
CA ARG A 571 -18.55 5.53 -8.92
C ARG A 571 -17.33 4.67 -9.25
N ARG A 572 -17.24 3.50 -8.60
CA ARG A 572 -16.07 2.60 -8.70
C ARG A 572 -15.93 1.90 -10.05
N ALA A 573 -17.04 1.67 -10.74
CA ALA A 573 -17.11 1.01 -12.04
C ALA A 573 -18.32 1.51 -12.82
N PHE A 574 -18.22 1.62 -14.16
CA PHE A 574 -19.38 1.93 -15.00
C PHE A 574 -20.56 0.98 -14.71
N GLN A 575 -21.79 1.50 -14.71
CA GLN A 575 -22.95 0.77 -14.19
C GLN A 575 -23.21 -0.54 -14.93
N LYS A 576 -23.05 -0.54 -16.26
CA LYS A 576 -23.18 -1.75 -17.09
C LYS A 576 -22.21 -2.85 -16.65
N LEU A 577 -20.94 -2.50 -16.41
CA LEU A 577 -19.94 -3.45 -15.93
C LEU A 577 -20.30 -3.98 -14.53
N ALA A 578 -20.71 -3.08 -13.63
CA ALA A 578 -21.14 -3.48 -12.29
C ALA A 578 -22.31 -4.48 -12.34
N GLN A 579 -23.31 -4.24 -13.20
CA GLN A 579 -24.43 -5.15 -13.42
C GLN A 579 -23.98 -6.51 -13.99
N GLN A 580 -23.15 -6.51 -15.04
CA GLN A 580 -22.60 -7.73 -15.65
C GLN A 580 -21.82 -8.57 -14.64
N LYS A 581 -21.07 -7.93 -13.73
CA LYS A 581 -20.26 -8.59 -12.70
C LYS A 581 -21.01 -8.90 -11.41
N GLY A 582 -22.23 -8.38 -11.26
CA GLY A 582 -22.98 -8.47 -10.01
C GLY A 582 -22.37 -7.64 -8.87
N TRP A 583 -21.57 -6.61 -9.17
CA TRP A 583 -21.06 -5.68 -8.17
C TRP A 583 -22.18 -4.74 -7.73
N ASN A 584 -22.37 -4.62 -6.42
CA ASN A 584 -23.48 -3.88 -5.81
C ASN A 584 -23.01 -2.72 -4.92
N ASP A 585 -21.78 -2.24 -5.12
CA ASP A 585 -21.25 -1.13 -4.35
C ASP A 585 -22.06 0.14 -4.60
N PRO A 586 -22.44 0.87 -3.54
CA PRO A 586 -23.09 2.15 -3.70
C PRO A 586 -22.11 3.18 -4.29
N ASP A 587 -22.68 4.15 -5.00
CA ASP A 587 -21.97 5.39 -5.30
C ASP A 587 -21.66 6.13 -4.00
N ILE A 588 -20.52 6.82 -4.00
CA ILE A 588 -20.09 7.63 -2.86
C ILE A 588 -20.44 9.08 -3.16
N LEU A 589 -21.25 9.69 -2.30
CA LEU A 589 -21.47 11.13 -2.34
C LEU A 589 -20.15 11.83 -1.99
N MET A 590 -19.62 12.68 -2.86
CA MET A 590 -18.42 13.49 -2.58
C MET A 590 -18.80 14.85 -2.01
N ALA A 591 -19.75 15.53 -2.63
CA ALA A 591 -20.21 16.85 -2.21
C ALA A 591 -21.68 17.06 -2.60
N THR A 592 -22.38 17.92 -1.86
CA THR A 592 -23.73 18.37 -2.19
C THR A 592 -23.88 19.85 -1.87
N SER A 593 -24.65 20.56 -2.68
CA SER A 593 -25.06 21.95 -2.45
C SER A 593 -26.53 22.09 -2.83
N GLU A 594 -27.28 22.87 -2.04
CA GLU A 594 -28.66 23.22 -2.37
C GLU A 594 -28.80 24.74 -2.44
N ILE A 595 -29.31 25.23 -3.57
CA ILE A 595 -29.56 26.64 -3.81
C ILE A 595 -31.07 26.83 -3.85
N LEU A 596 -31.61 27.62 -2.93
CA LEU A 596 -33.03 27.97 -2.92
C LEU A 596 -33.30 29.05 -3.97
N ILE A 597 -34.30 28.81 -4.83
CA ILE A 597 -34.80 29.79 -5.79
C ILE A 597 -36.00 30.49 -5.15
N ARG A 598 -35.80 31.77 -4.83
CA ARG A 598 -36.82 32.65 -4.26
C ARG A 598 -37.08 33.78 -5.26
N TRP A 599 -38.35 34.00 -5.53
CA TRP A 599 -38.84 35.02 -6.45
C TRP A 599 -39.33 36.25 -5.70
#